data_AF-A0A1L9V3A6-F1
#
_entry.id   AF-A0A1L9V3A6-F1
#
_cell.length_a   1.000
_cell.length_b   1.000
_cell.length_c   1.000
_cell.angle_alpha   90.00
_cell.angle_beta   90.00
_cell.angle_gamma   90.00
#
_symmetry.space_group_name_H-M   'P 1'
#
loop_
_entity.id
_entity.type
_entity.pdbx_description
1 polymer ?
#
loop_
_entity_poly.entity_id
_entity_poly.type
_entity_poly.pdbx_seq_one_letter_code
_entity_poly.pdbx_strand_id
1 'polypeptide(L)'
;QLYMKNGDRFHDFLSEFLYLTTEAGVAEDTWKDELYVKLTTKLQELCIIASYQDGPFQDFSNAVSQTASRLEVINHWNQRN
;
A
#
# COMPACT_ATOMS: atom_id res chain seq x y z
N GLN A 1 -13.48 -2.30 9.10
CA GLN A 1 -12.05 -1.98 9.08
C GLN A 1 -11.60 -1.86 7.64
N LEU A 2 -10.76 -0.88 7.33
CA LEU A 2 -10.26 -0.62 5.98
C LEU A 2 -9.24 -1.69 5.58
N TYR A 3 -9.43 -2.29 4.40
CA TYR A 3 -8.51 -3.22 3.75
C TYR A 3 -8.56 -2.97 2.26
N MET A 4 -7.40 -3.02 1.61
CA MET A 4 -7.30 -2.87 0.16
C MET A 4 -7.90 -4.08 -0.52
N LYS A 5 -8.74 -3.87 -1.53
CA LYS A 5 -9.33 -4.93 -2.35
C LYS A 5 -8.60 -5.04 -3.68
N ASN A 6 -8.74 -6.21 -4.31
CA ASN A 6 -8.24 -6.41 -5.67
C ASN A 6 -8.98 -5.46 -6.63
N GLY A 7 -8.22 -4.64 -7.37
CA GLY A 7 -8.75 -3.65 -8.30
C GLY A 7 -8.89 -2.24 -7.73
N ASP A 8 -8.70 -2.05 -6.42
CA ASP A 8 -8.63 -0.71 -5.83
C ASP A 8 -7.35 0.00 -6.31
N ARG A 9 -7.45 1.30 -6.56
CA ARG A 9 -6.27 2.15 -6.79
C ARG A 9 -5.58 2.37 -5.46
N PHE A 10 -4.28 2.10 -5.42
CA PHE A 10 -3.50 2.26 -4.19
C PHE A 10 -3.57 3.69 -3.63
N HIS A 11 -3.56 4.71 -4.49
CA HIS A 11 -3.63 6.11 -4.06
C HIS A 11 -4.94 6.44 -3.31
N ASP A 12 -6.07 5.92 -3.78
CA ASP A 12 -7.38 6.18 -3.19
C ASP A 12 -7.47 5.48 -1.81
N PHE A 13 -7.01 4.22 -1.76
CA PHE A 13 -6.89 3.46 -0.52
C PHE A 13 -5.95 4.13 0.50
N LEU A 14 -4.77 4.60 0.07
CA LEU A 14 -3.79 5.26 0.93
C LEU A 14 -4.35 6.56 1.53
N SER A 15 -5.10 7.33 0.73
CA SER A 15 -5.73 8.56 1.20
C SER A 15 -6.76 8.29 2.30
N GLU A 16 -7.60 7.26 2.13
CA GLU A 16 -8.57 6.84 3.14
C GLU A 16 -7.89 6.28 4.39
N PHE A 17 -6.82 5.50 4.22
CA PHE A 17 -6.01 4.98 5.32
C PHE A 17 -5.45 6.12 6.17
N LEU A 18 -4.80 7.11 5.56
CA LEU A 18 -4.21 8.26 6.26
C LEU A 18 -5.25 9.10 6.99
N TYR A 19 -6.42 9.28 6.38
CA TYR A 19 -7.53 9.97 7.03
C TYR A 19 -7.95 9.22 8.30
N LEU A 20 -8.20 7.92 8.21
CA LEU A 20 -8.65 7.13 9.36
C LEU A 20 -7.59 7.01 10.47
N THR A 21 -6.31 6.84 10.13
CA THR A 21 -5.24 6.76 11.14
C THR A 21 -5.04 8.09 11.86
N THR A 22 -5.14 9.21 11.13
CA THR A 22 -5.06 10.54 11.71
C THR A 22 -6.24 10.82 12.64
N GLU A 23 -7.47 10.54 12.19
CA GLU A 23 -8.68 10.74 13.00
C GLU A 23 -8.70 9.86 14.26
N ALA A 24 -8.14 8.64 14.17
CA ALA A 24 -8.03 7.73 15.31
C ALA A 24 -6.84 8.03 16.24
N GLY A 25 -5.96 8.99 15.89
CA GLY A 25 -4.77 9.32 16.66
C GLY A 25 -3.74 8.19 16.72
N VAL A 26 -3.65 7.37 15.67
CA VAL A 26 -2.68 6.28 15.57
C VAL A 26 -1.26 6.86 15.47
N ALA A 27 -0.33 6.34 16.26
CA ALA A 27 1.06 6.78 16.25
C ALA A 27 1.74 6.50 14.90
N GLU A 28 2.41 7.52 14.34
CA GLU A 28 2.97 7.48 12.98
C GLU A 28 4.05 6.40 12.79
N ASP A 29 4.77 6.06 13.86
CA ASP A 29 5.76 4.98 13.89
C ASP A 29 5.15 3.60 13.58
N THR A 30 3.85 3.42 13.85
CA THR A 30 3.11 2.17 13.55
C THR A 30 2.46 2.16 12.17
N TRP A 31 2.39 3.30 11.47
CA TRP A 31 1.65 3.40 10.20
C TRP A 31 2.21 2.49 9.12
N LYS A 32 3.52 2.24 9.13
CA LYS A 32 4.17 1.36 8.16
C LYS A 32 3.65 -0.08 8.27
N ASP A 33 3.61 -0.59 9.49
CA ASP A 33 3.16 -1.96 9.79
C ASP A 33 1.66 -2.09 9.57
N GLU A 34 0.88 -1.10 10.03
CA GLU A 34 -0.58 -1.03 9.81
C GLU A 34 -0.94 -0.96 8.33
N LEU A 35 -0.19 -0.19 7.53
CA LEU A 35 -0.41 -0.13 6.09
C LEU A 35 -0.11 -1.48 5.45
N TYR A 36 1.05 -2.08 5.76
CA TYR A 36 1.48 -3.36 5.18
C TYR A 36 0.44 -4.46 5.38
N VAL A 37 -0.10 -4.63 6.59
CA VAL A 37 -1.09 -5.68 6.88
C VAL A 37 -2.45 -5.45 6.19
N LYS A 38 -2.73 -4.23 5.73
CA LYS A 38 -3.98 -3.87 5.05
C LYS A 38 -3.89 -3.92 3.52
N LEU A 39 -2.68 -4.11 2.96
CA LEU A 39 -2.49 -4.31 1.53
C LEU A 39 -3.08 -5.64 1.06
N THR A 40 -3.27 -5.77 -0.25
CA THR A 40 -3.55 -7.08 -0.86
C THR A 40 -2.35 -8.01 -0.68
N THR A 41 -2.59 -9.32 -0.57
CA THR A 41 -1.51 -10.32 -0.44
C THR A 41 -0.44 -10.16 -1.53
N LYS A 42 -0.85 -9.83 -2.77
CA LYS A 42 0.09 -9.65 -3.86
C LYS A 42 1.03 -8.46 -3.65
N LEU A 43 0.53 -7.35 -3.12
CA LEU A 43 1.36 -6.18 -2.81
C LEU A 43 2.23 -6.44 -1.58
N GLN A 44 1.75 -7.18 -0.58
CA GLN A 44 2.57 -7.61 0.56
C GLN A 44 3.79 -8.40 0.09
N GLU A 45 3.58 -9.43 -0.75
CA GLU A 45 4.67 -10.24 -1.31
C GLU A 45 5.72 -9.40 -2.04
N LEU A 46 5.28 -8.43 -2.85
CA LEU A 46 6.18 -7.63 -3.69
C LEU A 46 6.90 -6.52 -2.90
N CYS A 47 6.32 -6.05 -1.80
CA CYS A 47 6.87 -4.97 -0.98
C CYS A 47 7.45 -5.44 0.36
N ILE A 48 7.55 -6.76 0.59
CA ILE A 48 8.04 -7.34 1.84
C ILE A 48 9.45 -6.85 2.23
N ILE A 49 10.34 -6.66 1.25
CA ILE A 49 11.68 -6.13 1.53
C ILE A 49 11.59 -4.67 2.00
N ALA A 50 10.74 -3.87 1.36
CA ALA A 50 10.54 -2.47 1.72
C ALA A 50 9.87 -2.31 3.11
N SER A 51 9.05 -3.28 3.54
CA SER A 51 8.46 -3.25 4.89
C SER A 51 9.49 -3.50 5.98
N TYR A 52 10.59 -4.21 5.71
CA TYR A 52 11.67 -4.42 6.70
C TYR A 52 12.73 -3.32 6.68
N GLN A 53 12.73 -2.45 5.68
CA GLN A 53 13.69 -1.34 5.62
C GLN A 53 13.35 -0.28 6.67
N ASP A 54 14.36 0.09 7.44
CA ASP A 54 14.30 1.26 8.32
C ASP A 54 14.20 2.52 7.46
N GLY A 55 13.32 3.43 7.85
CA GLY A 55 13.09 4.65 7.11
C GLY A 55 11.72 5.27 7.43
N PRO A 56 11.48 6.48 6.93
CA PRO A 56 10.21 7.15 7.08
C PRO A 56 9.08 6.37 6.39
N PHE A 57 7.87 6.48 6.92
CA PHE A 57 6.65 5.93 6.32
C PHE A 57 6.50 6.31 4.83
N GLN A 58 6.93 7.52 4.47
CA GLN A 58 6.88 8.02 3.09
C GLN A 58 7.69 7.15 2.11
N ASP A 59 8.83 6.61 2.51
CA ASP A 59 9.64 5.77 1.63
C ASP A 59 8.95 4.44 1.34
N PHE A 60 8.35 3.83 2.38
CA PHE A 60 7.58 2.61 2.23
C PHE A 60 6.33 2.83 1.35
N SER A 61 5.51 3.85 1.65
CA SER A 61 4.31 4.15 0.87
C SER A 61 4.62 4.49 -0.60
N ASN A 62 5.75 5.17 -0.87
CA ASN A 62 6.24 5.40 -2.22
C ASN A 62 6.63 4.09 -2.94
N ALA A 63 7.28 3.16 -2.25
CA ALA A 63 7.64 1.86 -2.82
C ALA A 63 6.39 1.03 -3.18
N VAL A 64 5.39 1.04 -2.31
CA VAL A 64 4.10 0.36 -2.57
C VAL A 64 3.38 1.02 -3.75
N SER A 65 3.35 2.36 -3.82
CA SER A 65 2.74 3.11 -4.92
C SER A 65 3.34 2.77 -6.29
N GLN A 66 4.67 2.74 -6.37
CA GLN A 66 5.38 2.35 -7.60
C GLN A 66 5.08 0.91 -7.99
N THR A 67 5.01 0.00 -7.02
CA THR A 67 4.74 -1.42 -7.25
C THR A 67 3.30 -1.63 -7.74
N ALA A 68 2.32 -1.00 -7.09
CA ALA A 68 0.92 -1.04 -7.49
C ALA A 68 0.72 -0.50 -8.91
N SER A 69 1.34 0.65 -9.24
CA SER A 69 1.28 1.23 -10.59
C SER A 69 1.82 0.28 -11.66
N ARG A 70 2.94 -0.41 -11.38
CA ARG A 70 3.51 -1.40 -12.32
C ARG A 70 2.60 -2.63 -12.48
N LEU A 71 2.01 -3.10 -11.39
CA LEU A 71 1.05 -4.21 -11.41
C LEU A 71 -0.19 -3.87 -12.25
N GLU A 72 -0.73 -2.66 -12.10
CA GLU A 72 -1.85 -2.18 -12.91
C GLU A 72 -1.50 -2.23 -14.40
N VAL A 73 -0.32 -1.73 -14.78
CA VAL A 73 0.17 -1.80 -16.18
C VAL A 73 0.25 -3.26 -16.66
N ILE A 74 0.86 -4.18 -15.89
CA ILE A 74 0.96 -5.60 -16.25
C ILE A 74 -0.42 -6.23 -16.48
N ASN A 75 -1.37 -5.96 -15.57
CA ASN A 75 -2.73 -6.48 -15.69
C ASN A 75 -3.44 -5.94 -16.94
N HIS A 76 -3.25 -4.67 -17.27
CA HIS A 76 -3.78 -4.08 -18.51
C HIS A 76 -3.19 -4.73 -19.78
N TRP A 77 -1.91 -5.09 -19.78
CA TRP A 77 -1.30 -5.83 -20.90
C TRP A 77 -1.86 -7.23 -21.03
N ASN A 78 -2.01 -7.96 -19.92
CA ASN A 78 -2.54 -9.32 -19.92
C ASN A 78 -4.01 -9.42 -20.34
N GLN A 79 -4.80 -8.35 -20.17
CA GLN A 79 -6.19 -8.29 -20.62
C GLN A 79 -6.34 -7.99 -22.12
N ARG A 80 -5.28 -7.49 -22.77
CA ARG A 80 -5.28 -7.11 -24.20
C ARG A 80 -4.78 -8.22 -25.13
N ASN A 81 -4.12 -9.24 -24.59
CA ASN A 81 -3.60 -10.41 -25.29
C ASN A 81 -4.45 -11.65 -24.99
#